data_AF-A0A4P8S0I2-F1
#
_entry.id   AF-A0A4P8S0I2-F1
#
_cell.length_a   1.000
_cell.length_b   1.000
_cell.length_c   1.000
_cell.angle_alpha   90.00
_cell.angle_beta   90.00
_cell.angle_gamma   90.00
#
_symmetry.space_group_name_H-M   'P 1'
#
loop_
_entity.id
_entity.type
_entity.pdbx_description
1 polymer ?
#
loop_
_entity_poly.entity_id
_entity_poly.type
_entity_poly.pdbx_seq_one_letter_code
_entity_poly.pdbx_strand_id
1 'polypeptide(L)'
;MDNTQRLLQISAKLLKHLTDIPKGEDRSEYIDEINLMLDERGALIDKLSQEGFVMDANNKIHNTLAQLDKGIRERLDDVMKLVKQDMKDLQNSKKNEKQYMNPYSSVQVMDGMYYDKKK
;
A
#
# COMPACT_ATOMS: atom_id res chain seq x y z
N MET A 1 27.99 8.97 -13.21
CA MET A 1 26.74 8.63 -13.94
C MET A 1 25.81 9.80 -13.78
N ASP A 2 25.19 10.25 -14.88
CA ASP A 2 24.22 11.35 -14.90
C ASP A 2 23.01 11.03 -13.98
N ASN A 3 22.62 11.99 -13.12
CA ASN A 3 21.50 11.85 -12.19
C ASN A 3 20.18 11.58 -12.92
N THR A 4 20.02 12.17 -14.11
CA THR A 4 18.83 11.95 -14.97
C THR A 4 18.74 10.48 -15.40
N GLN A 5 19.88 9.89 -15.75
CA GLN A 5 19.97 8.51 -16.18
C GLN A 5 19.74 7.52 -15.03
N ARG A 6 20.22 7.85 -13.82
CA ARG A 6 19.91 7.11 -12.60
C ARG A 6 18.43 7.19 -12.25
N LEU A 7 17.82 8.37 -12.36
CA LEU A 7 16.39 8.56 -12.13
C LEU A 7 15.55 7.72 -13.11
N LEU A 8 15.97 7.64 -14.37
CA LEU A 8 15.33 6.80 -15.37
C LEU A 8 15.42 5.32 -15.01
N GLN A 9 16.59 4.85 -14.59
CA GLN A 9 16.82 3.45 -14.20
C GLN A 9 15.97 3.05 -13.00
N ILE A 10 15.97 3.85 -11.91
CA ILE A 10 15.18 3.53 -10.72
C ILE A 10 13.68 3.61 -11.02
N SER A 11 13.23 4.56 -11.85
CA SER A 11 11.82 4.66 -12.25
C SER A 11 11.39 3.45 -13.07
N ALA A 12 12.22 2.96 -13.99
CA ALA A 12 11.93 1.75 -14.76
C ALA A 12 11.91 0.49 -13.88
N LYS A 13 12.84 0.38 -12.92
CA LYS A 13 12.89 -0.71 -11.94
C LYS A 13 11.64 -0.72 -11.06
N LEU A 14 11.23 0.43 -10.55
CA LEU A 14 10.02 0.60 -9.76
C LEU A 14 8.76 0.24 -10.56
N LEU A 15 8.63 0.74 -11.79
CA LEU A 15 7.48 0.40 -12.62
C LEU A 15 7.38 -1.11 -12.88
N LYS A 16 8.52 -1.77 -13.11
CA LYS A 16 8.59 -3.23 -13.26
C LYS A 16 8.14 -3.95 -11.99
N HIS A 17 8.64 -3.52 -10.83
CA HIS A 17 8.26 -4.06 -9.53
C HIS A 17 6.75 -3.92 -9.27
N LEU A 18 6.18 -2.79 -9.66
CA LEU A 18 4.74 -2.50 -9.57
C LEU A 18 3.86 -3.31 -10.55
N THR A 19 4.43 -4.20 -11.36
CA THR A 19 3.66 -4.98 -12.35
C THR A 19 3.03 -6.24 -11.77
N ASP A 20 3.71 -6.92 -10.84
CA ASP A 20 3.25 -8.16 -10.25
C ASP A 20 3.07 -7.95 -8.74
N ILE A 21 1.81 -7.91 -8.29
CA ILE A 21 1.48 -7.63 -6.90
C ILE A 21 1.29 -8.99 -6.19
N PRO A 22 2.23 -9.42 -5.33
CA PRO A 22 2.16 -10.72 -4.69
C PRO A 22 1.01 -10.79 -3.68
N LYS A 23 0.52 -11.98 -3.35
CA LYS A 23 -0.57 -12.17 -2.37
C LYS A 23 -0.02 -12.74 -1.07
N GLY A 24 -0.71 -12.49 0.05
CA GLY A 24 -0.39 -13.11 1.33
C GLY A 24 0.85 -12.49 1.99
N GLU A 25 1.72 -13.33 2.55
CA GLU A 25 2.81 -12.92 3.43
C GLU A 25 3.89 -12.08 2.71
N ASP A 26 4.13 -12.35 1.44
CA ASP A 26 5.09 -11.62 0.59
C ASP A 26 4.68 -10.15 0.35
N ARG A 27 3.45 -9.77 0.72
CA ARG A 27 2.94 -8.40 0.55
C ARG A 27 3.72 -7.37 1.37
N SER A 28 4.24 -7.75 2.53
CA SER A 28 5.00 -6.83 3.38
C SER A 28 6.34 -6.47 2.74
N GLU A 29 7.11 -7.49 2.36
CA GLU A 29 8.41 -7.32 1.68
C GLU A 29 8.25 -6.54 0.37
N TYR A 30 7.19 -6.83 -0.39
CA TYR A 30 6.85 -6.10 -1.60
C TYR A 30 6.68 -4.58 -1.37
N ILE A 31 5.98 -4.20 -0.30
CA ILE A 31 5.75 -2.79 0.06
C ILE A 31 7.05 -2.14 0.54
N ASP A 32 7.88 -2.86 1.29
CA ASP A 32 9.17 -2.37 1.76
C ASP A 32 10.11 -2.07 0.58
N GLU A 33 10.14 -2.94 -0.43
CA GLU A 33 10.90 -2.71 -1.66
C GLU A 33 10.38 -1.49 -2.45
N ILE A 34 9.06 -1.28 -2.52
CA ILE A 34 8.47 -0.07 -3.11
C ILE A 34 8.98 1.18 -2.38
N ASN A 35 8.92 1.19 -1.06
CA ASN A 35 9.34 2.34 -0.25
C ASN A 35 10.82 2.67 -0.47
N LEU A 36 11.68 1.65 -0.46
CA LEU A 36 13.11 1.83 -0.70
C LEU A 36 13.40 2.45 -2.07
N MET A 37 12.70 1.99 -3.11
CA MET A 37 12.82 2.57 -4.45
C MET A 37 12.27 3.99 -4.55
N LEU A 38 11.17 4.29 -3.85
CA LEU A 38 10.60 5.63 -3.81
C LEU A 38 11.53 6.63 -3.10
N ASP A 39 12.17 6.21 -2.01
CA ASP A 39 13.15 7.02 -1.28
C ASP A 39 14.38 7.31 -2.15
N GLU A 40 14.94 6.30 -2.81
CA GLU A 40 16.06 6.48 -3.75
C GLU A 40 15.68 7.42 -4.90
N ARG A 41 14.48 7.23 -5.46
CA ARG A 41 13.93 8.08 -6.52
C ARG A 41 13.75 9.52 -6.05
N GLY A 42 13.20 9.73 -4.87
CA GLY A 42 13.00 11.07 -4.28
C GLY A 42 14.31 11.80 -4.11
N ALA A 43 15.32 11.14 -3.54
CA ALA A 43 16.65 11.72 -3.35
C ALA A 43 17.32 12.14 -4.68
N LEU A 44 17.07 11.42 -5.78
CA LEU A 44 17.57 11.79 -7.11
C LEU A 44 16.82 13.00 -7.69
N ILE A 45 15.50 13.06 -7.50
CA ILE A 45 14.67 14.20 -7.92
C ILE A 45 15.10 15.48 -7.18
N ASP A 46 15.33 15.39 -5.86
CA ASP A 46 15.77 16.52 -5.06
C ASP A 46 17.13 17.05 -5.52
N LYS A 47 18.08 16.16 -5.81
CA LYS A 47 19.39 16.52 -6.36
C LYS A 47 19.27 17.23 -7.72
N LEU A 48 18.48 16.67 -8.63
CA LEU A 48 18.24 17.29 -9.94
C LEU A 48 17.59 18.67 -9.78
N SER A 49 16.64 18.82 -8.87
CA SER A 49 16.02 20.12 -8.57
C SER A 49 17.04 21.14 -8.06
N GLN A 50 17.99 20.72 -7.21
CA GLN A 50 19.07 21.58 -6.72
C GLN A 50 20.08 21.97 -7.82
N GLU A 51 20.29 21.09 -8.78
CA GLU A 51 21.11 21.33 -9.97
C GLU A 51 20.42 22.22 -11.01
N GLY A 52 19.20 22.69 -10.75
CA GLY A 52 18.44 23.55 -11.65
C GLY A 52 17.87 22.81 -12.86
N PHE A 53 17.63 21.50 -12.73
CA PHE A 53 17.04 20.69 -13.78
C PHE A 53 15.67 21.23 -14.20
N VAL A 54 15.49 21.42 -15.51
CA VAL A 54 14.22 21.81 -16.11
C VAL A 54 13.83 20.76 -17.14
N MET A 55 12.56 20.37 -17.11
CA MET A 55 12.00 19.46 -18.10
C MET A 55 12.03 20.09 -19.50
N ASP A 56 12.51 19.31 -20.45
CA ASP A 56 12.57 19.65 -21.87
C ASP A 56 11.75 18.63 -22.66
N ALA A 57 10.66 19.11 -23.28
CA ALA A 57 9.74 18.29 -24.06
C ALA A 57 10.37 17.73 -25.36
N ASN A 58 11.47 18.29 -25.85
CA ASN A 58 12.18 17.75 -27.01
C ASN A 58 13.15 16.62 -26.63
N ASN A 59 13.46 16.48 -25.35
CA ASN A 59 14.36 15.45 -24.85
C ASN A 59 13.61 14.12 -24.65
N LYS A 60 14.07 13.09 -25.36
CA LYS A 60 13.48 11.74 -25.29
C LYS A 60 13.51 11.15 -23.87
N ILE A 61 14.58 11.37 -23.11
CA ILE A 61 14.71 10.85 -21.74
C ILE A 61 13.68 11.50 -20.83
N HIS A 62 13.47 12.81 -20.96
CA HIS A 62 12.50 13.56 -20.17
C HIS A 62 11.08 13.07 -20.46
N ASN A 63 10.73 12.87 -21.74
CA ASN A 63 9.44 12.30 -22.12
C ASN A 63 9.24 10.89 -21.54
N THR A 64 10.26 10.04 -21.59
CA THR A 64 10.20 8.71 -20.97
C THR A 64 10.02 8.80 -19.46
N LEU A 65 10.72 9.71 -18.77
CA LEU A 65 10.53 9.94 -17.34
C LEU A 65 9.10 10.34 -17.00
N ALA A 66 8.49 11.23 -17.79
CA ALA A 66 7.10 11.63 -17.60
C ALA A 66 6.12 10.45 -17.81
N GLN A 67 6.37 9.59 -18.80
CA GLN A 67 5.57 8.39 -19.03
C GLN A 67 5.71 7.36 -17.90
N LEU A 68 6.94 7.12 -17.42
CA LEU A 68 7.20 6.23 -16.30
C LEU A 68 6.52 6.74 -15.03
N ASP A 69 6.63 8.04 -14.73
CA ASP A 69 6.00 8.65 -13.56
C ASP A 69 4.48 8.50 -13.57
N LYS A 70 3.84 8.69 -14.74
CA LYS A 70 2.40 8.42 -14.91
C LYS A 70 2.07 6.96 -14.59
N GLY A 71 2.79 6.01 -15.18
CA GLY A 71 2.54 4.58 -14.95
C GLY A 71 2.82 4.14 -13.51
N ILE A 72 3.80 4.74 -12.85
CA ILE A 72 4.10 4.49 -11.42
C ILE A 72 2.93 4.95 -10.56
N ARG A 73 2.40 6.15 -10.78
CA ARG A 73 1.25 6.68 -10.02
C ARG A 73 0.02 5.79 -10.16
N GLU A 74 -0.33 5.41 -11.40
CA GLU A 74 -1.47 4.54 -11.67
C GLU A 74 -1.37 3.19 -10.92
N ARG A 75 -0.18 2.57 -10.90
CA ARG A 75 0.03 1.29 -10.21
C ARG A 75 0.11 1.44 -8.70
N LEU A 76 0.69 2.52 -8.18
CA LEU A 76 0.68 2.81 -6.75
C LEU A 76 -0.75 3.00 -6.22
N ASP A 77 -1.65 3.61 -7.01
CA ASP A 77 -3.07 3.69 -6.66
C ASP A 77 -3.69 2.30 -6.54
N ASP A 78 -3.34 1.37 -7.43
CA ASP A 78 -3.82 -0.01 -7.37
C ASP A 78 -3.27 -0.79 -6.16
N VAL A 79 -1.98 -0.63 -5.87
CA VAL A 79 -1.37 -1.18 -4.64
C VAL A 79 -2.08 -0.62 -3.40
N MET A 80 -2.33 0.68 -3.35
CA MET A 80 -3.03 1.33 -2.24
C MET A 80 -4.47 0.83 -2.07
N LYS A 81 -5.20 0.58 -3.17
CA LYS A 81 -6.55 -0.02 -3.10
C LYS A 81 -6.50 -1.41 -2.47
N LEU A 82 -5.51 -2.22 -2.82
CA LEU A 82 -5.35 -3.56 -2.26
C LEU A 82 -5.00 -3.52 -0.77
N VAL A 83 -4.07 -2.64 -0.36
CA VAL A 83 -3.73 -2.46 1.06
C VAL A 83 -4.96 -2.06 1.88
N LYS A 84 -5.79 -1.16 1.36
CA LYS A 84 -7.06 -0.78 2.01
C LYS A 84 -8.03 -1.94 2.13
N GLN A 85 -8.10 -2.81 1.11
CA GLN A 85 -8.93 -4.00 1.13
C GLN A 85 -8.44 -4.99 2.20
N ASP A 86 -7.13 -5.24 2.26
CA ASP A 86 -6.52 -6.13 3.27
C ASP A 86 -6.81 -5.63 4.70
N MET A 87 -6.72 -4.32 4.94
CA MET A 87 -7.07 -3.72 6.24
C MET A 87 -8.55 -3.96 6.61
N LYS A 88 -9.46 -3.85 5.64
CA LYS A 88 -10.89 -4.07 5.84
C LYS A 88 -11.18 -5.54 6.15
N ASP A 89 -10.53 -6.46 5.44
CA ASP A 89 -10.71 -7.90 5.64
C ASP A 89 -10.15 -8.36 6.99
N LEU A 90 -9.05 -7.77 7.45
CA LEU A 90 -8.53 -7.99 8.80
C LEU A 90 -9.51 -7.52 9.88
N GLN A 91 -10.12 -6.35 9.71
CA GLN A 91 -11.12 -5.82 10.66
C GLN A 91 -12.38 -6.71 10.69
N ASN A 92 -12.87 -7.15 9.54
CA ASN A 92 -14.01 -8.05 9.44
C ASN A 92 -13.73 -9.41 10.09
N SER A 93 -12.55 -9.98 9.84
CA SER A 93 -12.14 -11.25 10.45
C SER A 93 -12.13 -11.18 11.98
N LYS A 94 -11.57 -10.10 12.55
CA LYS A 94 -11.59 -9.85 14.01
C LYS A 94 -13.01 -9.71 14.57
N LYS A 95 -13.93 -9.09 13.82
CA LYS A 95 -15.32 -8.95 14.23
C LYS A 95 -16.03 -10.30 14.24
N ASN A 96 -15.84 -11.10 13.19
CA ASN A 96 -16.44 -12.43 13.06
C ASN A 96 -15.90 -13.37 14.15
N GLU A 97 -14.59 -13.39 14.40
CA GLU A 97 -13.99 -14.22 15.45
C GLU A 97 -14.57 -13.91 16.84
N LYS A 98 -14.75 -12.62 17.18
CA LYS A 98 -15.41 -12.22 18.43
C LYS A 98 -16.87 -12.67 18.51
N GLN A 99 -17.59 -12.67 17.39
CA GLN A 99 -18.99 -13.12 17.34
C GLN A 99 -19.11 -14.65 17.50
N TYR A 100 -18.14 -15.41 16.98
CA TYR A 100 -18.09 -16.87 17.16
C TYR A 100 -17.57 -17.30 18.55
N MET A 101 -16.71 -16.51 19.19
CA MET A 101 -16.21 -16.80 20.54
C MET A 101 -17.22 -16.43 21.65
N ASN A 102 -18.20 -15.55 21.38
CA ASN A 102 -19.22 -15.19 22.36
C ASN A 102 -20.66 -15.22 21.79
N PRO A 103 -21.15 -16.40 21.35
CA PRO A 103 -22.48 -16.56 20.77
C PRO A 103 -23.62 -16.35 21.79
N TYR A 104 -23.30 -16.24 23.08
CA TYR A 104 -24.24 -16.03 24.18
C TYR A 104 -24.05 -14.69 24.91
N SER A 105 -23.25 -13.76 24.37
CA SER A 105 -23.09 -12.41 24.94
C SER A 105 -24.41 -11.67 25.09
N SER A 106 -25.35 -11.87 24.17
CA SER A 106 -26.70 -11.33 24.23
C SER A 106 -27.61 -12.00 25.26
N VAL A 107 -27.20 -13.14 25.83
CA VAL A 107 -27.97 -13.94 26.80
C VAL A 107 -27.49 -13.70 28.24
N GLN A 108 -26.34 -13.05 28.44
CA GLN A 108 -25.81 -12.72 29.79
C GLN A 108 -26.55 -11.57 30.50
N VAL A 109 -27.61 -11.03 29.92
CA VAL A 109 -28.43 -9.95 30.49
C VAL A 109 -29.91 -10.33 30.54
N MET A 110 -30.23 -11.51 31.08
CA MET A 110 -31.55 -11.74 31.69
C MET A 110 -31.34 -12.05 33.17
N ASP A 111 -31.73 -11.08 33.98
CA ASP A 111 -31.80 -11.06 35.43
C ASP A 111 -32.14 -12.45 36.00
N GLY A 112 -31.20 -13.06 36.72
CA GLY A 112 -31.28 -14.39 37.30
C GLY A 112 -32.22 -14.45 38.50
N MET A 113 -33.49 -14.06 38.32
CA MET A 113 -34.50 -14.15 39.37
C MET A 113 -35.10 -15.56 39.38
N TYR A 114 -34.47 -16.47 40.14
CA TYR A 114 -35.05 -17.75 40.52
C TYR A 114 -36.34 -17.50 41.31
N TYR A 115 -37.50 -17.78 40.70
CA TYR A 115 -38.77 -17.86 41.39
C TYR A 115 -38.87 -19.20 42.12
N ASP A 116 -38.41 -19.26 43.37
CA ASP A 116 -38.88 -20.28 44.30
C ASP A 116 -40.02 -19.71 45.14
N LYS A 117 -41.25 -19.94 44.67
CA LYS A 117 -42.45 -19.87 45.50
C LYS A 117 -43.40 -20.99 45.10
N LYS A 118 -43.27 -22.15 45.74
CA LYS A 118 -44.39 -23.09 45.90
C LYS A 118 -44.50 -23.60 47.35
N LYS A 119 -45.58 -23.10 47.97
CA LYS A 119 -46.40 -23.57 49.10
C LYS A 119 -45.73 -24.03 50.38
#